data_AF-A0A2A4RD96-F1
#
_entry.id   AF-A0A2A4RD96-F1
#
_cell.length_a   1.000
_cell.length_b   1.000
_cell.length_c   1.000
_cell.angle_alpha   90.00
_cell.angle_beta   90.00
_cell.angle_gamma   90.00
#
_symmetry.space_group_name_H-M   'P 1'
#
loop_
_entity.id
_entity.type
_entity.pdbx_description
1 polymer ?
#
loop_
_entity_poly.entity_id
_entity_poly.type
_entity_poly.pdbx_seq_one_letter_code
_entity_poly.pdbx_strand_id
1 'polypeptide(L)'
;MQVPSGQPVTLSEVLIDEQPGGIWVRFRFIAPDISRKGGAVSYDIAAPDMDHLCETLVLSYLQEYALTPARVVISLSDRNVPFGASAPEATQFFEAYRPETSRCIWEEF
;
A
#
# COMPACT_ATOMS: atom_id res chain seq x y z
N MET A 1 9.20 -8.37 -3.04
CA MET A 1 9.87 -7.46 -2.07
C MET A 1 9.96 -8.19 -0.74
N GLN A 2 10.97 -7.87 0.08
CA GLN A 2 11.05 -8.41 1.44
C GLN A 2 10.19 -7.53 2.34
N VAL A 3 9.35 -8.18 3.15
CA VAL A 3 8.50 -7.53 4.15
C VAL A 3 8.59 -8.31 5.46
N PRO A 4 8.33 -7.69 6.62
CA PRO A 4 8.43 -8.32 7.94
C PRO A 4 7.71 -9.67 8.08
N SER A 5 6.53 -9.83 7.50
CA SER A 5 5.77 -11.10 7.56
C SER A 5 6.42 -12.23 6.75
N GLY A 6 7.36 -11.91 5.86
CA GLY A 6 7.96 -12.85 4.91
C GLY A 6 7.08 -13.21 3.72
N GLN A 7 5.86 -12.64 3.62
CA GLN A 7 4.95 -12.94 2.52
C GLN A 7 5.46 -12.37 1.18
N PRO A 8 5.12 -13.00 0.04
CA PRO A 8 5.47 -12.47 -1.26
C PRO A 8 4.64 -11.22 -1.56
N VAL A 9 5.31 -10.07 -1.67
CA VAL A 9 4.66 -8.80 -2.08
C VAL A 9 5.28 -8.27 -3.37
N THR A 10 4.45 -7.87 -4.33
CA THR A 10 4.85 -7.29 -5.62
C THR A 10 4.12 -5.97 -5.88
N LEU A 11 4.83 -4.93 -6.31
CA LEU A 11 4.21 -3.67 -6.71
C LEU A 11 3.44 -3.89 -8.02
N SER A 12 2.14 -3.59 -8.01
CA SER A 12 1.25 -3.72 -9.16
C SER A 12 1.16 -2.41 -9.93
N GLU A 13 0.76 -1.35 -9.24
CA GLU A 13 0.48 -0.04 -9.84
C GLU A 13 0.76 1.08 -8.84
N VAL A 14 1.13 2.25 -9.36
CA VAL A 14 1.18 3.51 -8.61
C VAL A 14 0.21 4.47 -9.28
N LEU A 15 -0.76 4.98 -8.51
CA LEU A 15 -1.76 5.93 -9.00
C LEU A 15 -1.55 7.27 -8.32
N ILE A 16 -1.64 8.34 -9.11
CA ILE A 16 -1.50 9.72 -8.61
C ILE A 16 -2.84 10.40 -8.86
N ASP A 17 -3.54 10.72 -7.77
CA ASP A 17 -4.86 11.35 -7.81
C ASP A 17 -4.75 12.78 -7.28
N GLU A 18 -5.21 13.76 -8.06
CA GLU A 18 -5.43 15.11 -7.55
C GLU A 18 -6.75 15.15 -6.78
N GLN A 19 -6.71 15.53 -5.50
CA GLN A 19 -7.90 15.66 -4.65
C GLN A 19 -7.99 17.06 -4.06
N PRO A 20 -9.20 17.53 -3.68
CA PRO A 20 -9.33 18.71 -2.83
C PRO A 20 -8.51 18.51 -1.54
N GLY A 21 -7.46 19.31 -1.36
CA GLY A 21 -6.53 19.18 -0.22
C GLY A 21 -5.13 18.65 -0.57
N GLY A 22 -4.87 18.28 -1.83
CA GLY A 22 -3.54 17.96 -2.34
C GLY A 22 -3.47 16.70 -3.18
N ILE A 23 -2.27 16.34 -3.61
CA ILE A 23 -1.99 15.12 -4.37
C ILE A 23 -2.05 13.92 -3.42
N TRP A 24 -2.74 12.87 -3.82
CA TRP A 24 -2.72 11.56 -3.16
C TRP A 24 -1.98 10.58 -4.06
N VAL A 25 -1.09 9.79 -3.47
CA VAL A 25 -0.39 8.73 -4.21
C VAL A 25 -0.79 7.39 -3.63
N ARG A 26 -1.31 6.49 -4.46
CA ARG A 26 -1.72 5.15 -4.07
C ARG A 26 -0.74 4.12 -4.61
N PHE A 27 -0.14 3.35 -3.71
CA PHE A 27 0.71 2.22 -4.06
C PHE A 27 -0.09 0.93 -3.90
N ARG A 28 -0.32 0.24 -5.01
CA ARG A 28 -1.09 -1.00 -5.05
C ARG A 28 -0.14 -2.18 -5.18
N PHE A 29 -0.26 -3.13 -4.26
CA PHE A 29 0.58 -4.32 -4.20
C PHE A 29 -0.27 -5.59 -4.29
N ILE A 30 0.32 -6.63 -4.86
CA ILE A 30 -0.21 -7.99 -4.82
C ILE A 30 0.50 -8.77 -3.71
N ALA A 31 -0.28 -9.33 -2.79
CA ALA A 31 0.15 -10.10 -1.63
C ALA A 31 -0.73 -11.37 -1.49
N PRO A 32 -0.45 -12.46 -2.22
CA PRO A 32 -1.33 -13.63 -2.29
C PRO A 32 -1.69 -14.27 -0.94
N ASP A 33 -0.79 -14.16 0.04
CA ASP A 33 -0.93 -14.85 1.34
C ASP A 33 -1.93 -14.17 2.29
N ILE A 34 -2.48 -13.00 1.92
CA ILE A 34 -3.61 -12.39 2.64
C ILE A 34 -4.96 -13.00 2.23
N SER A 35 -4.98 -13.92 1.26
CA SER A 35 -6.23 -14.49 0.76
C SER A 35 -7.01 -15.20 1.88
N ARG A 36 -8.31 -14.90 1.99
CA ARG A 36 -9.22 -15.63 2.89
C ARG A 36 -9.31 -17.14 2.60
N LYS A 37 -8.94 -17.57 1.39
CA LYS A 37 -8.96 -18.98 0.98
C LYS A 37 -7.53 -19.51 0.87
N GLY A 38 -6.94 -19.88 2.00
CA GLY A 38 -5.65 -20.55 2.05
C GLY A 38 -4.44 -19.64 2.31
N GLY A 39 -4.66 -18.33 2.47
CA GLY A 39 -3.66 -17.42 3.02
C GLY A 39 -3.52 -17.56 4.53
N ALA A 40 -2.32 -17.28 5.04
CA ALA A 40 -1.98 -17.33 6.46
C ALA A 40 -1.80 -15.94 7.08
N VAL A 41 -1.80 -14.89 6.27
CA VAL A 41 -1.50 -13.53 6.71
C VAL A 41 -2.78 -12.77 6.98
N SER A 42 -3.05 -12.51 8.25
CA SER A 42 -4.13 -11.64 8.70
C SER A 42 -3.72 -10.16 8.62
N TYR A 43 -4.69 -9.26 8.82
CA TYR A 43 -4.45 -7.82 8.78
C TYR A 43 -3.38 -7.37 9.79
N ASP A 44 -3.40 -7.90 11.02
CA ASP A 44 -2.42 -7.56 12.07
C ASP A 44 -0.99 -7.98 11.71
N ILE A 45 -0.83 -8.99 10.86
CA ILE A 45 0.48 -9.43 10.34
C ILE A 45 0.86 -8.59 9.10
N ALA A 46 -0.12 -8.19 8.29
CA ALA A 46 0.10 -7.41 7.07
C ALA A 46 0.32 -5.90 7.32
N ALA A 47 -0.24 -5.33 8.39
CA ALA A 47 -0.10 -3.90 8.68
C ALA A 47 1.37 -3.46 8.85
N PRO A 48 2.20 -4.19 9.62
CA PRO A 48 3.64 -3.91 9.67
C PRO A 48 4.36 -4.01 8.31
N ASP A 49 3.84 -4.81 7.37
CA ASP A 49 4.40 -4.85 6.02
C ASP A 49 4.13 -3.57 5.25
N MET A 50 2.95 -2.98 5.40
CA MET A 50 2.60 -1.72 4.76
C MET A 50 3.44 -0.56 5.32
N ASP A 51 3.69 -0.55 6.64
CA ASP A 51 4.60 0.41 7.27
C ASP A 51 6.01 0.30 6.69
N HIS A 52 6.53 -0.94 6.61
CA HIS A 52 7.84 -1.22 6.04
C HIS A 52 7.95 -0.81 4.57
N LEU A 53 6.93 -1.11 3.76
CA LEU A 53 6.88 -0.71 2.35
C LEU A 53 6.83 0.82 2.21
N CYS A 54 6.17 1.50 3.14
CA CYS A 54 6.14 2.96 3.14
C CYS A 54 7.54 3.55 3.34
N GLU A 55 8.25 3.09 4.36
CA GLU A 55 9.57 3.63 4.69
C GLU A 55 10.66 3.24 3.67
N THR A 56 10.60 2.03 3.13
CA THR A 56 11.68 1.49 2.28
C THR A 56 11.50 1.79 0.79
N LEU A 57 10.26 1.79 0.30
CA LEU A 57 9.95 1.95 -1.13
C LEU A 57 9.28 3.30 -1.40
N VAL A 58 8.20 3.61 -0.69
CA VAL A 58 7.38 4.80 -1.00
C VAL A 58 8.19 6.07 -0.84
N LEU A 59 8.86 6.28 0.30
CA LEU A 59 9.61 7.52 0.52
C LEU A 59 10.69 7.73 -0.54
N SER A 60 11.42 6.67 -0.90
CA SER A 60 12.41 6.68 -1.98
C SER A 60 11.79 7.04 -3.32
N TYR A 61 10.64 6.45 -3.66
CA TYR A 61 9.90 6.77 -4.88
C TYR A 61 9.45 8.24 -4.92
N LEU A 62 8.88 8.75 -3.82
CA LEU A 62 8.46 10.15 -3.76
C LEU A 62 9.62 11.12 -3.98
N GLN A 63 10.80 10.80 -3.42
CA GLN A 63 12.01 11.60 -3.63
C GLN A 63 12.51 11.53 -5.08
N GLU A 64 12.58 10.33 -5.67
CA GLU A 64 13.02 10.11 -7.04
C GLU A 64 12.18 10.89 -8.06
N TYR A 65 10.86 10.92 -7.85
CA TYR A 65 9.92 11.61 -8.74
C TYR A 65 9.55 13.03 -8.27
N ALA A 66 10.22 13.56 -7.24
CA ALA A 66 9.96 14.88 -6.66
C ALA A 66 8.47 15.12 -6.30
N LEU A 67 7.78 14.09 -5.82
CA LEU A 67 6.38 14.13 -5.44
C LEU A 67 6.23 14.60 -3.98
N THR A 68 5.30 15.52 -3.74
CA THR A 68 4.98 16.05 -2.40
C THR A 68 3.50 15.81 -2.08
N PRO A 69 3.05 14.54 -1.97
CA PRO A 69 1.64 14.26 -1.75
C PRO A 69 1.22 14.61 -0.33
N ALA A 70 -0.01 15.08 -0.19
CA ALA A 70 -0.65 15.28 1.10
C ALA A 70 -0.94 13.95 1.80
N ARG A 71 -1.14 12.87 1.03
CA ARG A 71 -1.45 11.53 1.53
C ARG A 71 -0.84 10.45 0.65
N VAL A 72 -0.35 9.39 1.27
CA VAL A 72 -0.04 8.12 0.62
C VAL A 72 -1.06 7.09 1.07
N VAL A 73 -1.57 6.29 0.14
CA VAL A 73 -2.35 5.10 0.47
C VAL A 73 -1.61 3.87 -0.01
N ILE A 74 -1.37 2.91 0.88
CA ILE A 74 -0.82 1.61 0.52
C ILE A 74 -1.97 0.61 0.55
N SER A 75 -2.09 -0.20 -0.50
CA SER A 75 -3.08 -1.28 -0.54
C SER A 75 -2.44 -2.61 -0.89
N LEU A 76 -2.74 -3.64 -0.11
CA LEU A 76 -2.42 -5.03 -0.45
C LEU A 76 -3.66 -5.71 -1.00
N SER A 77 -3.51 -6.52 -2.05
CA SER A 77 -4.58 -7.32 -2.64
C SER A 77 -4.10 -8.76 -2.85
N ASP A 78 -4.92 -9.75 -2.52
CA ASP A 78 -4.55 -11.17 -2.72
C ASP A 78 -4.41 -11.56 -4.20
N ARG A 79 -4.97 -10.75 -5.10
CA ARG A 79 -4.93 -10.93 -6.56
C ARG A 79 -4.92 -9.60 -7.29
N ASN A 80 -4.60 -9.63 -8.57
CA ASN A 80 -4.73 -8.44 -9.41
C ASN A 80 -6.20 -8.02 -9.52
N VAL A 81 -6.48 -6.76 -9.19
CA VAL A 81 -7.80 -6.13 -9.29
C VAL A 81 -7.62 -4.86 -10.11
N PRO A 82 -8.26 -4.74 -11.29
CA PRO A 82 -8.22 -3.51 -12.07
C PRO A 82 -8.74 -2.33 -11.24
N PHE A 83 -8.09 -1.17 -11.37
CA PHE A 83 -8.56 0.03 -10.70
C PHE A 83 -9.99 0.38 -11.10
N GLY A 84 -10.84 0.71 -10.11
CA GLY A 84 -12.27 1.02 -10.32
C GLY A 84 -13.18 -0.20 -10.51
N ALA A 85 -12.63 -1.43 -10.58
CA ALA A 85 -13.44 -2.64 -10.64
C ALA A 85 -13.93 -3.06 -9.25
N SER A 86 -15.16 -3.59 -9.18
CA SER A 86 -15.66 -4.27 -7.99
C SER A 86 -15.17 -5.72 -7.99
N ALA A 87 -14.43 -6.11 -6.94
CA ALA A 87 -13.91 -7.46 -6.75
C ALA A 87 -14.21 -7.95 -5.32
N PRO A 88 -15.48 -8.28 -4.98
CA PRO A 88 -15.89 -8.67 -3.63
C PRO A 88 -15.21 -9.95 -3.12
N GLU A 89 -14.69 -10.76 -4.01
CA GLU A 89 -13.93 -11.97 -3.73
C GLU A 89 -12.43 -11.72 -3.45
N ALA A 90 -11.92 -10.53 -3.78
CA ALA A 90 -10.55 -10.16 -3.50
C ALA A 90 -10.41 -9.73 -2.04
N THR A 91 -9.40 -10.26 -1.36
CA THR A 91 -9.06 -9.78 -0.02
C THR A 91 -8.14 -8.59 -0.18
N GLN A 92 -8.53 -7.45 0.39
CA GLN A 92 -7.78 -6.22 0.30
C GLN A 92 -7.62 -5.57 1.67
N PHE A 93 -6.39 -5.10 1.95
CA PHE A 93 -6.07 -4.30 3.13
C PHE A 93 -5.55 -2.94 2.66
N PHE A 94 -5.82 -1.90 3.45
CA PHE A 94 -5.50 -0.52 3.11
C PHE A 94 -4.94 0.18 4.34
N GLU A 95 -3.94 1.01 4.11
CA GLU A 95 -3.41 1.96 5.10
C GLU A 95 -3.22 3.33 4.45
N ALA A 96 -3.47 4.38 5.24
CA ALA A 96 -3.12 5.73 4.87
C ALA A 96 -1.94 6.22 5.69
N TYR A 97 -1.08 6.98 5.03
CA TYR A 97 0.07 7.62 5.64
C TYR A 97 0.15 9.07 5.21
N ARG A 98 0.53 9.93 6.15
CA ARG A 98 1.07 11.25 5.84
C ARG A 98 2.58 11.13 5.72
N PRO A 99 3.16 11.31 4.53
CA PRO A 99 4.60 11.24 4.36
C PRO A 99 5.27 12.45 5.01
N GLU A 100 6.29 12.18 5.81
CA GLU A 100 7.20 13.18 6.38
C GLU A 100 8.63 12.79 6.00
N THR A 101 9.58 13.74 6.01
CA THR A 101 10.90 13.64 5.33
C THR A 101 11.62 12.29 5.45
N SER A 102 11.50 11.59 6.57
CA SER A 102 12.12 10.28 6.80
C SER A 102 11.19 9.24 7.43
N ARG A 103 9.87 9.45 7.43
CA ARG A 103 8.91 8.51 8.05
C ARG A 103 7.53 8.63 7.44
N CYS A 104 6.77 7.54 7.52
CA CYS A 104 5.36 7.53 7.20
C CYS A 104 4.54 7.61 8.48
N ILE A 105 3.78 8.68 8.67
CA ILE A 105 2.90 8.81 9.83
C ILE A 105 1.60 8.12 9.47
N TRP A 106 1.31 6.99 10.12
CA TRP A 106 0.05 6.29 9.96
C TRP A 106 -1.14 7.19 10.30
N GLU A 107 -2.15 7.20 9.44
CA GLU A 107 -3.42 7.90 9.62
C GLU A 107 -4.55 6.88 9.51
N GLU A 108 -5.43 6.86 10.52
CA GLU A 108 -6.60 5.96 10.51
C GLU A 108 -7.52 6.28 9.32
N PHE A 109 -8.07 5.22 8.72
CA PHE A 109 -8.91 5.27 7.52
C PHE A 109 -10.40 5.22 7.84
#